data_AF-A0A5J4Q1Z5-F1
#
_entry.id   AF-A0A5J4Q1Z5-F1
#
_cell.length_a   1.000
_cell.length_b   1.000
_cell.length_c   1.000
_cell.angle_alpha   90.00
_cell.angle_beta   90.00
_cell.angle_gamma   90.00
#
_symmetry.space_group_name_H-M   'P 1'
#
loop_
_entity.id
_entity.type
_entity.pdbx_description
1 polymer ?
#
loop_
_entity_poly.entity_id
_entity_poly.type
_entity_poly.pdbx_seq_one_letter_code
_entity_poly.pdbx_strand_id
1 'polypeptide(L)'
;ENAGQVRNSQGPDVASAFKDETTIQMSDFSSAEIRQILIELQIDPASAKEAEPDQAKNLSLGVLQIRFGRTEESPIEEIEIPLSILVDDDETRRDAANNAFAESIEKVAAEVMSAEANEAQDRAMQELEAGRVAEAKNILQFQQVQMNNYQMQMPMAMRASPQYQAIGQQQVRMQSSIDQLGAAQNNQQVRRNLILSNAQQSN
;
A
#
# COMPACT_ATOMS: atom_id res chain seq x y z
N GLU A 1 -24.00 -52.89 -39.75
CA GLU A 1 -24.09 -52.81 -38.28
C GLU A 1 -22.70 -52.64 -37.69
N ASN A 2 -22.58 -51.74 -36.69
CA ASN A 2 -21.67 -51.71 -35.53
C ASN A 2 -20.40 -52.59 -35.50
N ALA A 3 -19.30 -52.23 -34.86
CA ALA A 3 -18.83 -51.05 -34.15
C ALA A 3 -17.41 -51.37 -33.62
N GLY A 4 -16.63 -50.34 -33.32
CA GLY A 4 -15.80 -50.33 -32.11
C GLY A 4 -14.36 -50.82 -32.20
N GLN A 5 -13.42 -49.89 -32.32
CA GLN A 5 -12.30 -49.73 -31.38
C GLN A 5 -11.46 -48.51 -31.81
N VAL A 6 -11.75 -47.34 -31.23
CA VAL A 6 -10.79 -46.24 -31.17
C VAL A 6 -10.36 -46.13 -29.72
N ARG A 7 -9.06 -46.33 -29.49
CA ARG A 7 -8.43 -46.35 -28.19
C ARG A 7 -8.52 -44.98 -27.53
N ASN A 8 -9.02 -44.98 -26.30
CA ASN A 8 -8.83 -43.93 -25.33
C ASN A 8 -7.34 -43.70 -25.08
N SER A 9 -6.89 -42.46 -25.26
CA SER A 9 -5.79 -41.89 -24.50
C SER A 9 -6.24 -40.52 -24.00
N GLN A 10 -7.12 -40.55 -23.00
CA GLN A 10 -7.27 -39.43 -22.07
C GLN A 10 -5.98 -39.38 -21.25
N GLY A 11 -5.06 -38.50 -21.63
CA GLY A 11 -4.18 -37.90 -20.62
C GLY A 11 -5.06 -37.02 -19.73
N PRO A 12 -4.82 -36.96 -18.41
CA PRO A 12 -5.53 -36.00 -17.60
C PRO A 12 -5.09 -34.62 -18.08
N ASP A 13 -5.98 -33.94 -18.80
CA ASP A 13 -6.02 -32.49 -18.77
C ASP A 13 -6.04 -32.15 -17.28
N VAL A 14 -4.87 -31.77 -16.77
CA VAL A 14 -4.76 -31.07 -15.51
C VAL A 14 -5.44 -29.76 -15.80
N ALA A 15 -6.77 -29.77 -15.66
CA ALA A 15 -7.60 -28.60 -15.64
C ALA A 15 -6.96 -27.72 -14.58
N SER A 16 -6.17 -26.77 -15.06
CA SER A 16 -5.65 -25.66 -14.29
C SER A 16 -6.87 -25.09 -13.59
N ALA A 17 -6.98 -25.36 -12.29
CA ALA A 17 -8.01 -24.80 -11.44
C ALA A 17 -7.66 -23.32 -11.24
N PHE A 18 -7.69 -22.56 -12.32
CA PHE A 18 -7.45 -21.13 -12.35
C PHE A 18 -8.79 -20.44 -12.11
N LYS A 19 -8.87 -19.78 -10.95
CA LYS A 19 -9.99 -18.95 -10.52
C LYS A 19 -9.97 -17.63 -11.29
N ASP A 20 -11.16 -17.20 -11.70
CA ASP A 20 -11.53 -15.94 -12.36
C ASP A 20 -10.43 -14.88 -12.49
N GLU A 21 -9.97 -14.67 -13.73
CA GLU A 21 -9.19 -13.47 -14.08
C GLU A 21 -10.09 -12.24 -13.91
N THR A 22 -9.72 -11.37 -12.97
CA THR A 22 -10.42 -10.11 -12.73
C THR A 22 -9.61 -8.97 -13.33
N THR A 23 -10.07 -8.42 -14.45
CA THR A 23 -9.45 -7.23 -15.06
C THR A 23 -9.89 -5.96 -14.34
N ILE A 24 -8.95 -5.26 -13.73
CA ILE A 24 -9.18 -3.92 -13.17
C ILE A 24 -8.60 -2.90 -14.16
N GLN A 25 -9.46 -2.15 -14.84
CA GLN A 25 -9.00 -1.02 -15.65
C GLN A 25 -8.66 0.16 -14.72
N MET A 26 -7.37 0.45 -14.58
CA MET A 26 -6.90 1.66 -13.90
C MET A 26 -6.72 2.75 -14.96
N SER A 27 -7.56 3.78 -14.92
CA SER A 27 -7.69 4.79 -15.97
C SER A 27 -6.53 5.79 -16.05
N ASP A 28 -5.58 5.75 -15.11
CA ASP A 28 -4.49 6.72 -15.02
C ASP A 28 -3.36 6.18 -14.11
N PHE A 29 -2.24 5.74 -14.69
CA PHE A 29 -1.01 5.44 -13.93
C PHE A 29 -0.07 6.66 -13.78
N SER A 30 -0.47 7.82 -14.32
CA SER A 30 0.28 9.09 -14.30
C SER A 30 -0.05 9.98 -13.10
N SER A 31 -1.09 9.68 -12.34
CA SER A 31 -1.57 10.50 -11.22
C SER A 31 -0.84 10.30 -9.88
N ALA A 32 0.12 9.37 -9.79
CA ALA A 32 0.70 8.90 -8.52
C ALA A 32 -0.37 8.44 -7.49
N GLU A 33 -1.56 8.06 -7.98
CA GLU A 33 -2.69 7.67 -7.12
C GLU A 33 -2.48 6.27 -6.53
N ILE A 34 -2.52 6.18 -5.20
CA ILE A 34 -2.49 4.90 -4.49
C ILE A 34 -3.89 4.34 -4.37
N ARG A 35 -4.06 3.09 -4.84
CA ARG A 35 -5.33 2.36 -4.73
C ARG A 35 -5.18 1.13 -3.85
N GLN A 36 -6.14 0.94 -2.97
CA GLN A 36 -6.24 -0.25 -2.12
C GLN A 36 -7.22 -1.24 -2.76
N ILE A 37 -6.78 -2.49 -2.90
CA ILE A 37 -7.62 -3.60 -3.35
C ILE A 37 -7.86 -4.48 -2.13
N LEU A 38 -9.13 -4.61 -1.74
CA LEU A 38 -9.54 -5.55 -0.69
C LEU A 38 -9.82 -6.91 -1.33
N ILE A 39 -9.14 -7.95 -0.86
CA ILE A 39 -9.34 -9.33 -1.29
C ILE A 39 -9.86 -10.12 -0.11
N GLU A 40 -11.09 -10.64 -0.21
CA GLU A 40 -11.68 -11.52 0.79
C GLU A 40 -11.49 -12.97 0.37
N LEU A 41 -10.91 -13.78 1.26
CA LEU A 41 -10.66 -15.21 1.04
C LEU A 41 -11.44 -16.02 2.08
N GLN A 42 -12.36 -16.84 1.62
CA GLN A 42 -13.00 -17.87 2.46
C GLN A 42 -12.17 -19.14 2.41
N ILE A 43 -11.72 -19.58 3.59
CA ILE A 43 -10.81 -20.71 3.74
C ILE A 43 -11.46 -21.70 4.71
N ASP A 44 -11.44 -22.98 4.36
CA ASP A 44 -11.76 -24.06 5.29
C ASP A 44 -10.48 -24.47 6.04
N PRO A 45 -10.32 -24.08 7.32
CA PRO A 45 -9.11 -24.42 8.08
C PRO A 45 -9.00 -25.91 8.37
N ALA A 46 -10.10 -26.69 8.29
CA ALA A 46 -10.08 -28.14 8.49
C ALA A 46 -9.32 -28.88 7.37
N SER A 47 -9.10 -28.21 6.23
CA SER A 47 -8.25 -28.72 5.15
C SER A 47 -6.77 -28.86 5.56
N ALA A 48 -6.34 -28.15 6.61
CA ALA A 48 -5.07 -28.40 7.29
C ALA A 48 -5.17 -29.68 8.14
N LYS A 49 -5.36 -30.83 7.49
CA LYS A 49 -5.49 -32.14 8.15
C LYS A 49 -4.31 -32.40 9.10
N GLU A 50 -4.68 -32.82 10.32
CA GLU A 50 -3.84 -33.38 11.38
C GLU A 50 -2.51 -32.62 11.57
N ALA A 51 -2.59 -31.47 12.23
CA ALA A 51 -1.44 -30.95 12.94
C ALA A 51 -1.16 -31.86 14.14
N GLU A 52 0.12 -32.15 14.39
CA GLU A 52 0.50 -32.60 15.73
C GLU A 52 0.04 -31.52 16.72
N PRO A 53 -0.59 -31.89 17.84
CA PRO A 53 -0.97 -30.92 18.85
C PRO A 53 0.27 -30.09 19.24
N ASP A 54 0.10 -28.77 19.34
CA ASP A 54 1.13 -27.77 19.65
C ASP A 54 2.07 -27.28 18.53
N GLN A 55 1.82 -27.56 17.25
CA GLN A 55 2.62 -26.97 16.15
C GLN A 55 1.81 -26.06 15.23
N ALA A 56 2.33 -24.84 15.04
CA ALA A 56 1.82 -23.89 14.05
C ALA A 56 2.15 -24.38 12.63
N LYS A 57 1.15 -24.37 11.74
CA LYS A 57 1.30 -24.83 10.35
C LYS A 57 0.95 -23.73 9.38
N ASN A 58 1.86 -23.44 8.45
CA ASN A 58 1.55 -22.56 7.31
C ASN A 58 0.77 -23.35 6.25
N LEU A 59 -0.48 -22.99 6.04
CA LEU A 59 -1.30 -23.45 4.93
C LEU A 59 -1.11 -22.48 3.76
N SER A 60 -0.49 -22.96 2.68
CA SER A 60 -0.39 -22.20 1.43
C SER A 60 -1.75 -22.20 0.72
N LEU A 61 -2.18 -21.02 0.30
CA LEU A 61 -3.45 -20.78 -0.41
C LEU A 61 -3.24 -20.52 -1.90
N GLY A 62 -1.99 -20.59 -2.38
CA GLY A 62 -1.60 -20.25 -3.73
C GLY A 62 -0.90 -18.89 -3.81
N VAL A 63 -0.94 -18.28 -5.00
CA VAL A 63 -0.26 -17.03 -5.33
C VAL A 63 -1.25 -16.09 -5.99
N LEU A 64 -1.30 -14.85 -5.50
CA LEU A 64 -1.95 -13.75 -6.22
C LEU A 64 -0.93 -13.17 -7.20
N GLN A 65 -1.24 -13.28 -8.49
CA GLN A 65 -0.43 -12.70 -9.56
C GLN A 65 -1.05 -11.36 -9.99
N ILE A 66 -0.31 -10.27 -9.81
CA ILE A 66 -0.67 -8.96 -10.33
C ILE A 66 0.16 -8.70 -11.58
N ARG A 67 -0.51 -8.57 -12.71
CA ARG A 67 0.12 -8.24 -14.00
C ARG A 67 -0.27 -6.83 -14.41
N PHE A 68 0.71 -6.02 -14.80
CA PHE A 68 0.45 -4.68 -15.29
C PHE A 68 1.42 -4.30 -16.41
N GLY A 69 0.95 -3.46 -17.32
CA GLY A 69 1.78 -2.81 -18.34
C GLY A 69 1.76 -1.31 -18.09
N ARG A 70 2.90 -0.65 -18.23
CA ARG A 70 2.99 0.82 -18.10
C ARG A 70 2.35 1.55 -19.29
N THR A 71 2.39 0.93 -20.46
CA THR A 71 1.77 1.37 -21.72
C THR A 71 1.28 0.16 -22.52
N GLU A 72 0.43 0.36 -23.53
CA GLU A 72 -0.09 -0.73 -24.40
C GLU A 72 1.02 -1.53 -25.10
N GLU A 73 2.18 -0.91 -25.36
CA GLU A 73 3.32 -1.53 -26.03
C GLU A 73 4.42 -1.99 -25.06
N SER A 74 4.28 -1.73 -23.76
CA SER A 74 5.31 -2.08 -22.77
C SER A 74 5.30 -3.57 -22.41
N PRO A 75 6.46 -4.15 -22.05
CA PRO A 75 6.51 -5.48 -21.46
C PRO A 75 5.61 -5.57 -20.23
N ILE A 76 4.90 -6.69 -20.10
CA ILE A 76 4.07 -6.97 -18.92
C ILE A 76 5.01 -7.21 -17.73
N GLU A 77 4.84 -6.43 -16.68
CA GLU A 77 5.43 -6.64 -15.37
C GLU A 77 4.52 -7.54 -14.53
N GLU A 78 5.11 -8.42 -13.73
CA GLU A 78 4.40 -9.38 -12.90
C GLU A 78 4.91 -9.32 -11.46
N ILE A 79 3.97 -9.24 -10.52
CA ILE A 79 4.22 -9.33 -9.08
C ILE A 79 3.50 -10.56 -8.56
N GLU A 80 4.26 -11.46 -7.94
CA GLU A 80 3.73 -12.66 -7.30
C GLU A 80 3.66 -12.46 -5.79
N ILE A 81 2.45 -12.54 -5.24
CA ILE A 81 2.20 -12.42 -3.81
C ILE A 81 1.76 -13.79 -3.29
N PRO A 82 2.64 -14.52 -2.57
CA PRO A 82 2.25 -15.79 -1.98
C PRO A 82 1.20 -15.56 -0.89
N LEU A 83 0.10 -16.29 -0.98
CA LEU A 83 -0.98 -16.27 0.01
C LEU A 83 -0.83 -17.47 0.93
N SER A 84 -0.82 -17.22 2.24
CA SER A 84 -0.77 -18.27 3.25
C SER A 84 -1.47 -17.84 4.53
N ILE A 85 -2.03 -18.80 5.26
CA ILE A 85 -2.48 -18.59 6.64
C ILE A 85 -1.67 -19.47 7.60
N LEU A 86 -1.44 -18.97 8.79
CA LEU A 86 -0.94 -19.76 9.91
C LEU A 86 -2.14 -20.38 10.64
N VAL A 87 -2.21 -21.71 10.66
CA VAL A 87 -3.17 -22.47 11.47
C VAL A 87 -2.43 -22.92 12.72
N ASP A 88 -2.88 -22.41 13.88
CA ASP A 88 -2.32 -22.73 15.18
C ASP A 88 -3.45 -22.88 16.20
N ASP A 89 -3.40 -23.95 16.99
CA ASP A 89 -4.36 -24.23 18.06
C ASP A 89 -4.01 -23.44 19.34
N ASP A 90 -2.78 -22.91 19.44
CA ASP A 90 -2.35 -22.03 20.54
C ASP A 90 -2.76 -20.58 20.28
N GLU A 91 -3.73 -20.12 21.05
CA GLU A 91 -4.26 -18.75 21.01
C GLU A 91 -3.17 -17.67 21.23
N THR A 92 -2.20 -17.93 22.11
CA THR A 92 -1.15 -16.94 22.44
C THR A 92 -0.22 -16.73 21.25
N ARG A 93 0.19 -17.81 20.58
CA ARG A 93 1.06 -17.73 19.39
C ARG A 93 0.32 -17.15 18.19
N ARG A 94 -0.94 -17.53 18.00
CA ARG A 94 -1.82 -16.95 16.98
C ARG A 94 -1.95 -15.44 17.15
N ASP A 95 -2.21 -14.98 18.36
CA ASP A 95 -2.37 -13.55 18.63
C ASP A 95 -1.05 -12.80 18.47
N ALA A 96 0.08 -13.39 18.89
CA ALA A 96 1.40 -12.81 18.66
C ALA A 96 1.72 -12.66 17.16
N ALA A 97 1.41 -13.67 16.33
CA ALA A 97 1.59 -13.60 14.88
C ALA A 97 0.70 -12.52 14.25
N ASN A 98 -0.59 -12.47 14.62
CA ASN A 98 -1.52 -11.45 14.13
C ASN A 98 -1.08 -10.03 14.50
N ASN A 99 -0.59 -9.83 15.72
CA ASN A 99 -0.06 -8.54 16.16
C ASN A 99 1.19 -8.14 15.38
N ALA A 100 2.11 -9.08 15.12
CA ALA A 100 3.29 -8.82 14.30
C ALA A 100 2.94 -8.47 12.85
N PHE A 101 1.94 -9.13 12.26
CA PHE A 101 1.44 -8.78 10.93
C PHE A 101 0.76 -7.42 10.90
N ALA A 102 -0.04 -7.10 11.92
CA ALA A 102 -0.67 -5.79 12.05
C ALA A 102 0.37 -4.67 12.12
N GLU A 103 1.46 -4.86 12.87
CA GLU A 103 2.59 -3.92 12.93
C GLU A 103 3.31 -3.80 11.57
N SER A 104 3.48 -4.90 10.84
CA SER A 104 4.08 -4.87 9.50
C SER A 104 3.23 -4.10 8.50
N ILE A 105 1.90 -4.30 8.51
CA ILE A 105 0.96 -3.56 7.65
C ILE A 105 1.00 -2.07 8.00
N GLU A 106 1.00 -1.76 9.29
CA GLU A 106 1.13 -0.39 9.78
C GLU A 106 2.41 0.27 9.27
N LYS A 107 3.54 -0.42 9.36
CA LYS A 107 4.84 0.09 8.89
C LYS A 107 4.81 0.44 7.40
N VAL A 108 4.28 -0.45 6.56
CA VAL A 108 4.18 -0.19 5.12
C VAL A 108 3.26 1.00 4.85
N ALA A 109 2.09 1.04 5.48
CA ALA A 109 1.15 2.13 5.29
C ALA A 109 1.73 3.49 5.72
N ALA A 110 2.50 3.50 6.81
CA ALA A 110 3.18 4.69 7.29
C ALA A 110 4.32 5.14 6.38
N GLU A 111 5.10 4.20 5.85
CA GLU A 111 6.17 4.47 4.90
C GLU A 111 5.62 5.08 3.60
N VAL A 112 4.54 4.51 3.07
CA VAL A 112 3.81 5.03 1.92
C VAL A 112 3.32 6.45 2.16
N MET A 113 2.61 6.68 3.28
CA MET A 113 2.10 8.00 3.64
C MET A 113 3.24 9.03 3.77
N SER A 114 4.39 8.61 4.31
CA SER A 114 5.55 9.48 4.44
C SER A 114 6.18 9.82 3.10
N ALA A 115 6.29 8.84 2.20
CA ALA A 115 6.79 9.03 0.84
C ALA A 115 5.89 9.98 0.03
N GLU A 116 4.57 9.76 0.06
CA GLU A 116 3.59 10.66 -0.59
C GLU A 116 3.68 12.08 -0.03
N ALA A 117 3.82 12.21 1.29
CA ALA A 117 3.92 13.51 1.92
C ALA A 117 5.20 14.26 1.54
N ASN A 118 6.33 13.56 1.39
CA ASN A 118 7.56 14.15 0.88
C ASN A 118 7.42 14.57 -0.59
N GLU A 119 6.82 13.73 -1.43
CA GLU A 119 6.58 14.06 -2.83
C GLU A 119 5.64 15.26 -2.99
N ALA A 120 4.56 15.32 -2.21
CA ALA A 120 3.65 16.46 -2.18
C ALA A 120 4.38 17.75 -1.74
N GLN A 121 5.28 17.64 -0.77
CA GLN A 121 6.08 18.78 -0.31
C GLN A 121 7.05 19.25 -1.40
N ASP A 122 7.75 18.34 -2.09
CA ASP A 122 8.65 18.68 -3.19
C ASP A 122 7.89 19.34 -4.34
N ARG A 123 6.74 18.78 -4.73
CA ARG A 123 5.86 19.38 -5.74
C ARG A 123 5.40 20.78 -5.32
N ALA A 124 4.98 20.96 -4.07
CA ALA A 124 4.58 22.28 -3.57
C ALA A 124 5.74 23.30 -3.59
N MET A 125 6.99 22.87 -3.34
CA MET A 125 8.14 23.75 -3.43
C MET A 125 8.46 24.16 -4.87
N GLN A 126 8.34 23.24 -5.84
CA GLN A 126 8.49 23.57 -7.27
C GLN A 126 7.44 24.59 -7.73
N GLU A 127 6.19 24.43 -7.30
CA GLU A 127 5.11 25.38 -7.56
C GLU A 127 5.42 26.75 -6.92
N LEU A 128 5.93 26.77 -5.69
CA LEU A 128 6.34 27.99 -4.99
C LEU A 128 7.47 28.72 -5.72
N GLU A 129 8.48 28.01 -6.23
CA GLU A 129 9.57 28.55 -7.04
C GLU A 129 9.06 29.18 -8.34
N ALA A 130 8.08 28.55 -8.97
CA ALA A 130 7.39 29.09 -10.14
C ALA A 130 6.47 30.29 -9.80
N GLY A 131 6.37 30.69 -8.53
CA GLY A 131 5.51 31.79 -8.07
C GLY A 131 4.04 31.41 -7.91
N ARG A 132 3.70 30.12 -8.07
CA ARG A 132 2.35 29.54 -7.97
C ARG A 132 2.04 29.16 -6.52
N VAL A 133 1.88 30.18 -5.69
CA VAL A 133 1.71 30.05 -4.24
C VAL A 133 0.38 29.40 -3.88
N ALA A 134 -0.68 29.67 -4.64
CA ALA A 134 -2.00 29.11 -4.40
C ALA A 134 -2.02 27.60 -4.66
N GLU A 135 -1.35 27.16 -5.74
CA GLU A 135 -1.18 25.77 -6.12
C GLU A 135 -0.32 25.02 -5.10
N ALA A 136 0.83 25.58 -4.70
CA ALA A 136 1.66 25.05 -3.64
C ALA A 136 0.87 24.83 -2.34
N LYS A 137 0.03 25.79 -1.96
CA LYS A 137 -0.83 25.70 -0.77
C LYS A 137 -1.87 24.59 -0.91
N ASN A 138 -2.53 24.49 -2.06
CA ASN A 138 -3.54 23.46 -2.32
C ASN A 138 -2.95 22.05 -2.21
N ILE A 139 -1.73 21.83 -2.74
CA ILE A 139 -1.04 20.53 -2.66
C ILE A 139 -0.79 20.14 -1.19
N LEU A 140 -0.21 21.07 -0.40
CA LEU A 140 0.06 20.79 1.02
C LEU A 140 -1.22 20.59 1.83
N GLN A 141 -2.28 21.36 1.55
CA GLN A 141 -3.57 21.21 2.25
C GLN A 141 -4.23 19.88 1.90
N PHE A 142 -4.20 19.46 0.64
CA PHE A 142 -4.71 18.16 0.23
C PHE A 142 -3.98 17.02 0.97
N GLN A 143 -2.65 17.06 0.99
CA GLN A 143 -1.87 16.03 1.68
C GLN A 143 -2.12 16.02 3.18
N GLN A 144 -2.28 17.19 3.80
CA GLN A 144 -2.61 17.29 5.22
C GLN A 144 -3.94 16.59 5.55
N VAL A 145 -4.94 16.69 4.67
CA VAL A 145 -6.22 15.98 4.83
C VAL A 145 -6.01 14.47 4.74
N GLN A 146 -5.19 13.98 3.79
CA GLN A 146 -4.89 12.55 3.67
C GLN A 146 -4.21 12.00 4.94
N MET A 147 -3.21 12.71 5.46
CA MET A 147 -2.53 12.33 6.70
C MET A 147 -3.48 12.31 7.91
N ASN A 148 -4.42 13.26 7.97
CA ASN A 148 -5.41 13.30 9.05
C ASN A 148 -6.40 12.13 8.95
N ASN A 149 -6.89 11.83 7.74
CA ASN A 149 -7.75 10.67 7.50
C ASN A 149 -7.08 9.37 7.90
N TYR A 150 -5.81 9.19 7.54
CA TYR A 150 -5.01 8.03 7.96
C TYR A 150 -4.94 7.92 9.50
N GLN A 151 -4.59 9.00 10.21
CA GLN A 151 -4.54 8.98 11.68
C GLN A 151 -5.90 8.70 12.33
N MET A 152 -7.00 9.19 11.75
CA MET A 152 -8.35 8.95 12.26
C MET A 152 -8.81 7.51 12.05
N GLN A 153 -8.41 6.87 10.95
CA GLN A 153 -8.76 5.48 10.62
C GLN A 153 -7.89 4.45 11.37
N MET A 154 -6.75 4.88 11.92
CA MET A 154 -5.86 4.01 12.68
C MET A 154 -6.49 3.52 13.99
N PRO A 155 -6.44 2.19 14.27
CA PRO A 155 -6.86 1.63 15.54
C PRO A 155 -6.18 2.28 16.75
N MET A 156 -6.89 2.39 17.88
CA MET A 156 -6.34 2.99 19.10
C MET A 156 -5.05 2.33 19.60
N ALA A 157 -4.91 1.02 19.42
CA ALA A 157 -3.71 0.27 19.79
C ALA A 157 -2.46 0.71 19.01
N MET A 158 -2.64 1.18 17.77
CA MET A 158 -1.56 1.61 16.88
C MET A 158 -1.14 3.07 17.11
N ARG A 159 -1.91 3.87 17.85
CA ARG A 159 -1.56 5.29 18.11
C ARG A 159 -0.29 5.47 18.95
N ALA A 160 0.14 4.42 19.67
CA ALA A 160 1.37 4.43 20.44
C ALA A 160 2.60 4.05 19.59
N SER A 161 2.41 3.63 18.34
CA SER A 161 3.51 3.17 17.50
C SER A 161 4.48 4.32 17.16
N PRO A 162 5.77 4.01 16.97
CA PRO A 162 6.74 4.98 16.45
C PRO A 162 6.30 5.58 15.10
N GLN A 163 5.66 4.77 14.25
CA GLN A 163 5.19 5.14 12.92
C GLN A 163 4.09 6.21 12.99
N TYR A 164 3.11 6.02 13.88
CA TYR A 164 2.06 7.01 14.13
C TYR A 164 2.65 8.34 14.61
N GLN A 165 3.64 8.29 15.51
CA GLN A 165 4.31 9.50 16.00
C GLN A 165 5.09 10.22 14.88
N ALA A 166 5.78 9.49 14.01
CA ALA A 166 6.53 10.05 12.88
C ALA A 166 5.59 10.81 11.93
N ILE A 167 4.42 10.24 11.61
CA ILE A 167 3.40 10.89 10.79
C ILE A 167 2.85 12.14 11.48
N GLY A 168 2.62 12.08 12.80
CA GLY A 168 2.23 13.26 13.58
C GLY A 168 3.26 14.40 13.49
N GLN A 169 4.55 14.10 13.59
CA GLN A 169 5.61 15.10 13.42
C GLN A 169 5.63 15.66 11.99
N GLN A 170 5.44 14.82 10.98
CA GLN A 170 5.37 15.25 9.59
C GLN A 170 4.17 16.17 9.33
N GLN A 171 3.03 15.93 9.98
CA GLN A 171 1.86 16.81 9.89
C GLN A 171 2.15 18.20 10.47
N VAL A 172 2.87 18.28 11.59
CA VAL A 172 3.28 19.57 12.19
C VAL A 172 4.21 20.33 11.25
N ARG A 173 5.18 19.65 10.62
CA ARG A 173 6.07 20.27 9.62
C ARG A 173 5.29 20.81 8.42
N MET A 174 4.31 20.04 7.94
CA MET A 174 3.46 20.45 6.83
C MET A 174 2.60 21.67 7.16
N GLN A 175 2.00 21.70 8.37
CA GLN A 175 1.25 22.86 8.84
C GLN A 175 2.14 24.11 8.89
N SER A 176 3.36 23.98 9.42
CA SER A 176 4.33 25.09 9.45
C SER A 176 4.64 25.61 8.04
N SER A 177 4.78 24.71 7.06
CA SER A 177 4.99 25.10 5.66
C SER A 177 3.79 25.85 5.09
N ILE A 178 2.56 25.40 5.37
CA ILE A 178 1.31 26.07 4.95
C ILE A 178 1.21 27.48 5.55
N ASP A 179 1.52 27.65 6.83
CA ASP A 179 1.44 28.94 7.52
C ASP A 179 2.47 29.92 6.95
N GLN A 180 3.67 29.44 6.65
CA GLN A 180 4.76 30.25 6.09
C GLN A 180 4.54 30.62 4.61
N LEU A 181 3.79 29.81 3.84
CA LEU A 181 3.44 30.13 2.44
C LEU A 181 2.69 31.46 2.32
N GLY A 182 1.85 31.81 3.31
CA GLY A 182 1.16 33.10 3.35
C GLY A 182 2.11 34.29 3.44
N ALA A 183 3.21 34.16 4.19
CA ALA A 183 4.27 35.16 4.27
C ALA A 183 5.19 35.16 3.03
N ALA A 184 5.34 34.00 2.39
CA ALA A 184 6.16 33.80 1.20
C ALA A 184 5.61 34.47 -0.07
N GLN A 185 4.30 34.71 -0.13
CA GLN A 185 3.61 35.31 -1.29
C GLN A 185 4.22 36.66 -1.70
N ASN A 186 4.56 37.51 -0.73
CA ASN A 186 5.05 38.86 -0.98
C ASN A 186 6.54 39.04 -0.68
N ASN A 187 7.26 37.98 -0.29
CA ASN A 187 8.65 38.07 0.14
C ASN A 187 9.52 36.95 -0.47
N GLN A 188 10.37 37.32 -1.44
CA GLN A 188 11.31 36.40 -2.08
C GLN A 188 12.36 35.80 -1.13
N GLN A 189 12.76 36.51 -0.07
CA GLN A 189 13.69 35.97 0.92
C GLN A 189 13.02 34.88 1.75
N VAL A 190 11.74 35.05 2.12
CA VAL A 190 10.97 34.03 2.83
C VAL A 190 10.78 32.77 1.97
N ARG A 191 10.51 32.92 0.66
CA ARG A 191 10.47 31.78 -0.28
C ARG A 191 11.79 31.01 -0.32
N ARG A 192 12.91 31.71 -0.48
CA ARG A 192 14.23 31.07 -0.53
C ARG A 192 14.55 30.35 0.79
N ASN A 193 14.24 30.97 1.92
CA ASN A 193 14.49 30.37 3.23
C ASN A 193 13.65 29.11 3.46
N LEU A 194 12.38 29.11 3.03
CA LEU A 194 11.50 27.94 3.05
C LEU A 194 12.05 26.77 2.25
N ILE A 195 12.51 27.05 1.03
CA ILE A 195 13.10 26.03 0.15
C ILE A 195 14.37 25.46 0.78
N LEU A 196 15.25 26.32 1.31
CA LEU A 196 16.50 25.90 1.97
C LEU A 196 16.24 25.08 3.24
N SER A 197 15.27 25.48 4.07
CA SER A 197 14.91 24.72 5.26
C SER A 197 14.33 23.36 4.93
N ASN A 198 13.60 23.24 3.81
CA ASN A 198 13.04 21.97 3.36
C ASN A 198 14.12 21.05 2.77
N ALA A 199 15.02 21.57 1.92
CA ALA A 199 16.12 20.79 1.37
C ALA A 199 17.08 20.23 2.44
N GLN A 200 17.18 20.89 3.60
CA GLN A 200 17.96 20.41 4.75
C GLN A 200 17.24 19.35 5.59
N GLN A 201 15.91 19.23 5.47
CA GLN A 201 15.10 18.26 6.24
C GLN A 201 14.85 16.95 5.47
N SER A 202 15.13 16.92 4.16
CA SER A 202 15.00 15.74 3.29
C SER A 202 16.25 14.84 3.25
N ASN A 203 17.32 15.19 3.97
CA ASN A 203 18.55 14.40 4.16
C ASN A 203 18.65 13.88 5.61
#